data_AF-A0A6V7KAF2-F1
#
_entry.id   AF-A0A6V7KAF2-F1
#
_cell.length_a   1.000
_cell.length_b   1.000
_cell.length_c   1.000
_cell.angle_alpha   90.00
_cell.angle_beta   90.00
_cell.angle_gamma   90.00
#
_symmetry.space_group_name_H-M   'P 1'
#
loop_
_entity.id
_entity.type
_entity.pdbx_description
1 polymer ?
#
loop_
_entity_poly.entity_id
_entity_poly.type
_entity_poly.pdbx_seq_one_letter_code
_entity_poly.pdbx_strand_id
1 'polypeptide(L)'
;TGSNACYVEKTENTECAMPGNYNPDKPSMLVNTEWGAFGEAGTLDFILTEYDRAIDSNSINPSKQLFEKMISGMYMGELARLVLEKLVDNGLLFNGKCPADLKTRGKFFTKYVSEIEA
;
A
#
# COMPACT_ATOMS: atom_id res chain seq x y z
N THR A 1 -6.39 -3.41 7.08
CA THR A 1 -5.15 -4.17 7.30
C THR A 1 -4.05 -3.48 6.53
N GLY A 2 -2.91 -3.25 7.18
CA GLY A 2 -1.78 -2.51 6.60
C GLY A 2 -0.55 -3.38 6.34
N SER A 3 0.58 -2.74 6.05
CA SER A 3 1.89 -3.38 5.99
C SER A 3 2.88 -2.54 6.79
N ASN A 4 3.58 -3.16 7.72
CA ASN A 4 4.62 -2.52 8.52
C ASN A 4 5.73 -3.53 8.86
N ALA A 5 6.91 -3.02 9.22
CA ALA A 5 8.01 -3.83 9.72
C ALA A 5 8.71 -3.15 10.90
N CYS A 6 9.31 -3.98 11.74
CA CYS A 6 10.23 -3.55 12.78
C CYS A 6 11.52 -4.37 12.71
N TYR A 7 12.58 -3.83 13.31
CA TYR A 7 13.86 -4.54 13.41
C TYR A 7 14.58 -4.16 14.71
N VAL A 8 15.59 -4.96 15.05
CA VAL A 8 16.50 -4.68 16.17
C VAL A 8 17.64 -3.80 15.65
N GLU A 9 17.71 -2.57 16.13
CA GLU A 9 18.77 -1.61 15.86
C GLU A 9 19.70 -1.50 17.07
N LYS A 10 20.92 -1.03 16.88
CA LYS A 10 21.80 -0.63 17.97
C LYS A 10 21.31 0.67 18.60
N THR A 11 21.36 0.74 19.92
CA THR A 11 20.95 1.95 20.66
C THR A 11 21.80 3.18 20.29
N GLU A 12 23.06 2.98 19.89
CA GLU A 12 23.93 4.06 19.41
C GLU A 12 23.43 4.75 18.12
N ASN A 13 22.61 4.06 17.31
CA ASN A 13 22.06 4.59 16.06
C ASN A 13 20.69 5.25 16.23
N THR A 14 20.06 5.15 17.41
CA THR A 14 18.69 5.66 17.65
C THR A 14 18.70 7.08 18.20
N GLU A 15 19.29 8.02 17.46
CA GLU A 15 19.50 9.42 17.89
C GLU A 15 18.18 10.16 18.21
N CYS A 16 17.10 9.79 17.53
CA CYS A 16 15.77 10.39 17.71
C CYS A 16 14.98 9.80 18.89
N ALA A 17 15.53 8.82 19.63
CA ALA A 17 14.83 8.21 20.76
C ALA A 17 14.65 9.23 21.89
N MET A 18 13.43 9.36 22.40
CA MET A 18 13.11 10.31 23.46
C MET A 18 13.85 9.95 24.77
N PRO A 19 14.67 10.86 25.34
CA PRO A 19 15.32 10.62 26.62
C PRO A 19 14.31 10.24 27.70
N GLY A 20 14.63 9.20 28.49
CA GLY A 20 13.74 8.67 29.54
C GLY A 20 12.75 7.60 29.07
N ASN A 21 12.54 7.43 27.75
CA ASN A 21 11.69 6.36 27.20
C ASN A 21 12.47 5.11 26.80
N TYR A 22 13.80 5.10 27.01
CA TYR A 22 14.65 3.95 26.77
C TYR A 22 15.81 3.92 27.76
N ASN A 23 16.40 2.73 27.93
CA ASN A 23 17.61 2.56 28.73
C ASN A 23 18.85 2.68 27.81
N PRO A 24 19.69 3.71 27.97
CA PRO A 24 20.87 3.92 27.13
C PRO A 24 21.95 2.84 27.33
N ASP A 25 21.96 2.12 28.45
CA ASP A 25 22.92 1.04 28.72
C ASP A 25 22.59 -0.26 27.97
N LYS A 26 21.38 -0.35 27.39
CA LYS A 26 21.02 -1.49 26.55
C LYS A 26 21.69 -1.33 25.18
N PRO A 27 22.36 -2.37 24.63
CA PRO A 27 23.05 -2.27 23.35
C PRO A 27 22.11 -2.23 22.14
N SER A 28 20.83 -2.55 22.32
CA SER A 28 19.87 -2.65 21.23
C SER A 28 18.50 -2.08 21.59
N MET A 29 17.81 -1.57 20.56
CA MET A 29 16.47 -1.01 20.62
C MET A 29 15.63 -1.54 19.45
N LEU A 30 14.34 -1.79 19.68
CA LEU A 30 13.40 -2.11 18.61
C LEU A 30 12.97 -0.82 17.91
N VAL A 31 13.16 -0.76 16.60
CA VAL A 31 12.70 0.34 15.76
C VAL A 31 11.46 -0.12 15.00
N ASN A 32 10.35 0.57 15.25
CA ASN A 32 9.17 0.49 14.39
C ASN A 32 9.38 1.48 13.23
N THR A 33 9.40 0.98 12.00
CA THR A 33 9.79 1.78 10.84
C THR A 33 8.68 2.67 10.31
N GLU A 34 7.42 2.31 10.56
CA GLU A 34 6.25 2.93 9.91
C GLU A 34 6.45 3.05 8.39
N TRP A 35 6.98 1.98 7.77
CA TRP A 35 7.42 2.03 6.37
C TRP A 35 6.30 2.29 5.36
N GLY A 36 5.04 2.25 5.78
CA GLY A 36 3.89 2.49 4.94
C GLY A 36 3.90 3.90 4.36
N ALA A 37 4.46 4.86 5.10
CA ALA A 37 4.64 6.25 4.68
C ALA A 37 5.81 6.48 3.71
N PHE A 38 6.58 5.43 3.36
CA PHE A 38 7.64 5.57 2.36
C PHE A 38 7.06 6.05 1.03
N GLY A 39 7.72 7.01 0.39
CA GLY A 39 7.25 7.63 -0.85
C GLY A 39 6.46 8.93 -0.68
N GLU A 40 5.96 9.28 0.51
CA GLU A 40 5.15 10.51 0.72
C GLU A 40 5.88 11.82 0.33
N ALA A 41 7.21 11.81 0.34
CA ALA A 41 8.05 12.93 -0.10
C ALA A 41 8.42 12.88 -1.59
N GLY A 42 7.72 12.07 -2.40
CA GLY A 42 7.95 11.92 -3.84
C GLY A 42 9.05 10.94 -4.22
N THR A 43 9.67 10.25 -3.26
CA THR A 43 10.78 9.30 -3.52
C THR A 43 10.36 8.08 -4.35
N LEU A 44 9.06 7.78 -4.42
CA LEU A 44 8.49 6.69 -5.21
C LEU A 44 7.79 7.15 -6.49
N ASP A 45 7.78 8.44 -6.81
CA ASP A 45 6.97 8.98 -7.92
C ASP A 45 7.27 8.34 -9.27
N PHE A 46 8.52 7.90 -9.47
CA PHE A 46 9.01 7.26 -10.68
C PHE A 46 8.44 5.86 -10.94
N ILE A 47 7.94 5.16 -9.90
CA ILE A 47 7.30 3.83 -10.05
C ILE A 47 5.78 3.88 -9.93
N LEU A 48 5.22 4.97 -9.39
CA LEU A 48 3.78 5.07 -9.19
C LEU A 48 3.04 5.18 -10.53
N THR A 49 2.07 4.30 -10.70
CA THR A 49 1.21 4.23 -11.89
C THR A 49 -0.02 5.12 -11.73
N GLU A 50 -0.79 5.27 -12.81
CA GLU A 50 -2.10 5.92 -12.76
C GLU A 50 -3.08 5.20 -11.80
N TYR A 51 -2.94 3.88 -11.62
CA TYR A 51 -3.80 3.10 -10.75
C TYR A 51 -3.48 3.37 -9.28
N ASP A 52 -2.19 3.43 -8.92
CA ASP A 52 -1.76 3.77 -7.57
C ASP A 52 -2.24 5.18 -7.20
N ARG A 53 -2.15 6.13 -8.14
CA ARG A 53 -2.67 7.50 -7.98
C ARG A 53 -4.18 7.53 -7.77
N ALA A 54 -4.93 6.73 -8.55
CA ALA A 54 -6.37 6.64 -8.41
C ALA A 54 -6.79 6.00 -7.06
N ILE A 55 -6.06 4.98 -6.59
CA ILE A 55 -6.27 4.38 -5.27
C ILE A 55 -6.00 5.42 -4.18
N ASP A 56 -4.88 6.14 -4.26
CA ASP A 56 -4.49 7.14 -3.29
C ASP A 56 -5.51 8.29 -3.19
N SER A 57 -5.88 8.88 -4.33
CA SER A 57 -6.79 10.03 -4.38
C SER A 57 -8.19 9.72 -3.85
N ASN A 58 -8.61 8.44 -3.93
CA ASN A 58 -9.92 7.99 -3.45
C ASN A 58 -9.85 7.30 -2.08
N SER A 59 -8.67 7.21 -1.47
CA SER A 59 -8.50 6.59 -0.15
C SER A 59 -9.01 7.49 0.98
N ILE A 60 -9.10 6.93 2.20
CA ILE A 60 -9.47 7.68 3.41
C ILE A 60 -8.38 8.70 3.78
N ASN A 61 -7.13 8.44 3.37
CA ASN A 61 -5.94 9.20 3.71
C ASN A 61 -5.12 9.54 2.45
N PRO A 62 -5.59 10.45 1.57
CA PRO A 62 -4.86 10.81 0.35
C PRO A 62 -3.45 11.33 0.64
N SER A 63 -2.51 10.99 -0.23
CA SER A 63 -1.07 11.31 -0.13
C SER A 63 -0.38 10.78 1.13
N LYS A 64 -1.03 9.86 1.84
CA LYS A 64 -0.48 9.16 3.02
C LYS A 64 -0.37 7.67 2.79
N GLN A 65 0.55 7.01 3.47
CA GLN A 65 0.69 5.55 3.41
C GLN A 65 0.88 5.02 1.97
N LEU A 66 1.62 5.74 1.14
CA LEU A 66 1.75 5.44 -0.30
C LEU A 66 2.33 4.04 -0.54
N PHE A 67 3.43 3.70 0.13
CA PHE A 67 4.02 2.37 0.01
C PHE A 67 3.08 1.27 0.51
N GLU A 68 2.38 1.50 1.62
CA GLU A 68 1.40 0.56 2.14
C GLU A 68 0.23 0.32 1.16
N LYS A 69 -0.19 1.35 0.42
CA LYS A 69 -1.23 1.23 -0.61
C LYS A 69 -0.81 0.36 -1.80
N MET A 70 0.48 0.32 -2.10
CA MET A 70 1.00 -0.50 -3.20
C MET A 70 1.10 -1.99 -2.85
N ILE A 71 1.26 -2.33 -1.56
CA ILE A 71 1.60 -3.71 -1.15
C ILE A 71 0.56 -4.39 -0.28
N SER A 72 -0.25 -3.65 0.47
CA SER A 72 -1.12 -4.26 1.47
C SER A 72 -2.38 -4.87 0.85
N GLY A 73 -2.85 -5.96 1.46
CA GLY A 73 -4.05 -6.65 1.03
C GLY A 73 -5.34 -5.82 1.13
N MET A 74 -5.32 -4.63 1.74
CA MET A 74 -6.47 -3.72 1.72
C MET A 74 -6.71 -3.10 0.34
N TYR A 75 -5.66 -2.90 -0.45
CA TYR A 75 -5.73 -2.15 -1.71
C TYR A 75 -5.50 -3.02 -2.95
N MET A 76 -4.91 -4.22 -2.79
CA MET A 76 -4.59 -5.12 -3.90
C MET A 76 -5.82 -5.51 -4.75
N GLY A 77 -6.97 -5.77 -4.13
CA GLY A 77 -8.22 -6.02 -4.86
C GLY A 77 -8.70 -4.82 -5.68
N GLU A 78 -8.55 -3.60 -5.16
CA GLU A 78 -8.91 -2.38 -5.87
C GLU A 78 -7.95 -2.09 -7.03
N LEU A 79 -6.66 -2.38 -6.86
CA LEU A 79 -5.66 -2.33 -7.92
C LEU A 79 -6.04 -3.26 -9.08
N ALA A 80 -6.34 -4.52 -8.78
CA ALA A 80 -6.80 -5.48 -9.78
C ALA A 80 -8.09 -5.00 -10.47
N ARG A 81 -9.06 -4.47 -9.70
CA ARG A 81 -10.32 -3.93 -10.23
C ARG A 81 -10.08 -2.82 -11.26
N LEU A 82 -9.23 -1.85 -10.93
CA LEU A 82 -8.94 -0.69 -11.80
C LEU A 82 -8.25 -1.10 -13.11
N VAL A 83 -7.31 -2.05 -13.03
CA VAL A 83 -6.66 -2.60 -14.22
C VAL A 83 -7.68 -3.33 -15.09
N LEU A 84 -8.52 -4.19 -14.50
CA LEU A 84 -9.56 -4.92 -15.22
C LEU A 84 -10.58 -3.96 -15.88
N GLU A 85 -11.06 -2.94 -15.15
CA GLU A 85 -11.97 -1.93 -15.68
C GLU A 85 -11.37 -1.24 -16.91
N LYS A 86 -10.11 -0.79 -16.84
CA LYS A 86 -9.42 -0.16 -17.96
C LYS A 86 -9.23 -1.10 -19.16
N LEU A 87 -8.93 -2.37 -18.93
CA LEU A 87 -8.83 -3.37 -20.00
C LEU A 87 -10.18 -3.60 -20.68
N VAL A 88 -11.28 -3.59 -19.94
CA VAL A 88 -12.62 -3.70 -20.52
C VAL A 88 -12.98 -2.45 -21.32
N ASP A 89 -12.72 -1.26 -20.80
CA ASP A 89 -13.01 -0.01 -21.51
C ASP A 89 -12.23 0.11 -22.82
N ASN A 90 -11.03 -0.49 -22.88
CA ASN A 90 -10.23 -0.62 -24.10
C ASN A 90 -10.68 -1.75 -25.04
N GLY A 91 -11.74 -2.49 -24.70
CA GLY A 91 -12.27 -3.60 -25.51
C GLY A 91 -11.43 -4.88 -25.45
N LEU A 92 -10.45 -4.97 -24.55
CA LEU A 92 -9.54 -6.11 -24.43
C LEU A 92 -10.14 -7.25 -23.57
N LEU A 93 -11.12 -6.94 -22.72
CA LEU A 93 -11.85 -7.91 -21.91
C LEU A 93 -13.36 -7.74 -22.07
N PHE A 94 -14.09 -8.85 -21.87
CA PHE A 94 -15.56 -8.92 -21.87
C PHE A 94 -16.25 -8.23 -23.06
N ASN A 95 -15.61 -8.24 -24.25
CA ASN A 95 -16.10 -7.57 -25.46
C ASN A 95 -16.46 -6.09 -25.25
N GLY A 96 -15.72 -5.38 -24.39
CA GLY A 96 -15.99 -3.98 -24.06
C GLY A 96 -17.17 -3.73 -23.12
N LYS A 97 -17.80 -4.79 -22.59
CA LYS A 97 -18.99 -4.68 -21.73
C LYS A 97 -18.60 -4.84 -20.27
N CYS A 98 -18.31 -3.71 -19.62
CA CYS A 98 -17.92 -3.69 -18.21
C CYS A 98 -19.10 -4.07 -17.29
N PRO A 99 -18.99 -5.17 -16.50
CA PRO A 99 -20.01 -5.56 -15.54
C PRO A 99 -20.23 -4.48 -14.47
N ALA A 100 -21.48 -4.31 -14.01
CA ALA A 100 -21.82 -3.28 -13.01
C ALA A 100 -21.03 -3.44 -11.70
N ASP A 101 -20.79 -4.68 -11.26
CA ASP A 101 -20.01 -4.96 -10.06
C ASP A 101 -18.54 -4.56 -10.20
N LEU A 102 -17.97 -4.66 -11.41
CA LEU A 102 -16.58 -4.28 -11.67
C LEU A 102 -16.37 -2.76 -11.59
N LYS A 103 -17.39 -1.96 -11.92
CA LYS A 103 -17.40 -0.50 -11.75
C LYS A 103 -17.54 -0.05 -10.30
N THR A 104 -17.94 -0.96 -9.42
CA THR A 104 -18.21 -0.63 -8.02
C THR A 104 -16.94 -0.81 -7.20
N ARG A 105 -16.41 0.30 -6.68
CA ARG A 105 -15.25 0.30 -5.79
C ARG A 105 -15.41 -0.67 -4.62
N GLY A 106 -14.35 -1.42 -4.32
CA GLY A 106 -14.32 -2.36 -3.19
C GLY A 106 -15.17 -3.62 -3.34
N LYS A 107 -15.72 -3.90 -4.53
CA LYS A 107 -16.42 -5.17 -4.82
C LYS A 107 -15.48 -6.29 -5.27
N PHE A 108 -14.29 -5.96 -5.74
CA PHE A 108 -13.26 -6.94 -6.06
C PHE A 108 -12.33 -7.10 -4.85
N PHE A 109 -12.60 -8.11 -4.02
CA PHE A 109 -11.81 -8.33 -2.81
C PHE A 109 -10.47 -8.96 -3.13
N THR A 110 -9.45 -8.64 -2.34
CA THR A 110 -8.11 -9.27 -2.44
C THR A 110 -8.16 -10.79 -2.30
N LYS A 111 -9.14 -11.33 -1.57
CA LYS A 111 -9.38 -12.78 -1.52
C LYS A 111 -9.56 -13.38 -2.93
N TYR A 112 -10.25 -12.69 -3.83
CA TYR A 112 -10.44 -13.17 -5.21
C TYR A 112 -9.13 -13.20 -6.00
N VAL A 113 -8.21 -12.26 -5.75
CA VAL A 113 -6.86 -12.29 -6.35
C VAL A 113 -6.15 -13.59 -5.94
N SER A 114 -6.14 -13.91 -4.64
CA SER A 114 -5.53 -15.15 -4.14
C SER A 114 -6.21 -16.41 -4.67
N GLU A 115 -7.53 -16.42 -4.80
CA GLU A 115 -8.28 -17.57 -5.33
C GLU A 115 -8.06 -17.78 -6.84
N ILE A 116 -7.82 -16.72 -7.61
CA ILE A 116 -7.55 -16.80 -9.05
C ILE A 116 -6.12 -17.27 -9.33
N GLU A 117 -5.16 -16.92 -8.49
CA GLU A 117 -3.75 -17.30 -8.65
C GLU A 117 -3.42 -18.73 -8.16
N ALA A 118 -4.27 -19.34 -7.33
CA ALA A 118 -4.06 -20.67 -6.73
C ALA A 118 -4.25 -21.82 -7.74
#